data_AF-A0A2P6WBH9-F1
#
_entry.id   AF-A0A2P6WBH9-F1
#
_cell.length_a   1.000
_cell.length_b   1.000
_cell.length_c   1.000
_cell.angle_alpha   90.00
_cell.angle_beta   90.00
_cell.angle_gamma   90.00
#
_symmetry.space_group_name_H-M   'P 1'
#
loop_
_entity.id
_entity.type
_entity.pdbx_description
1 polymer ?
#
loop_
_entity_poly.entity_id
_entity_poly.type
_entity_poly.pdbx_seq_one_letter_code
_entity_poly.pdbx_strand_id
1 'polypeptide(L)'
;QTDFEPGTFSHTIVDSHIYCGKGERGEWYQENIEKLREKMREASDREKYLDIKEWIEKEAPDEKEGEENFDHIPNLLKQLSREPRERPQMHLPEKSIDELEYKDFQLEAYDPYGGLEFSVAE
;
A
#
# COMPACT_ATOMS: atom_id res chain seq x y z
N GLN A 1 -14.35 29.34 -0.97
CA GLN A 1 -14.51 29.80 0.43
C GLN A 1 -13.35 30.69 0.91
N THR A 2 -12.12 30.46 0.47
CA THR A 2 -10.94 31.24 0.92
C THR A 2 -10.15 31.88 -0.22
N ASP A 3 -10.52 31.63 -1.48
CA ASP A 3 -9.87 32.12 -2.71
C ASP A 3 -8.36 31.82 -2.80
N PHE A 4 -7.91 30.76 -2.12
CA PHE A 4 -6.55 30.25 -2.18
C PHE A 4 -6.44 29.05 -3.10
N GLU A 5 -5.26 28.91 -3.72
CA GLU A 5 -4.89 27.76 -4.53
C GLU A 5 -4.32 26.61 -3.68
N PRO A 6 -4.52 25.34 -4.07
CA PRO A 6 -3.86 24.20 -3.43
C PRO A 6 -2.33 24.34 -3.42
N GLY A 7 -1.74 24.17 -2.25
CA GLY A 7 -0.28 24.18 -2.04
C GLY A 7 0.31 22.80 -1.79
N THR A 8 1.25 22.73 -0.84
CA THR A 8 1.93 21.49 -0.48
C THR A 8 1.23 20.77 0.68
N PHE A 9 1.07 19.45 0.57
CA PHE A 9 0.68 18.59 1.67
C PHE A 9 1.90 17.92 2.30
N SER A 10 2.08 18.08 3.61
CA SER A 10 3.15 17.44 4.38
C SER A 10 2.56 16.48 5.40
N HIS A 11 2.93 15.21 5.32
CA HIS A 11 2.45 14.16 6.23
C HIS A 11 3.56 13.74 7.19
N THR A 12 3.33 13.86 8.50
CA THR A 12 4.24 13.40 9.55
C THR A 12 3.63 12.19 10.24
N ILE A 13 4.36 11.08 10.25
CA ILE A 13 3.93 9.81 10.82
C ILE A 13 4.79 9.52 12.05
N VAL A 14 4.15 9.11 13.16
CA VAL A 14 4.85 8.73 14.39
C VAL A 14 5.22 7.25 14.33
N ASP A 15 4.22 6.37 14.26
CA ASP A 15 4.41 4.93 14.11
C ASP A 15 4.00 4.53 12.68
N SER A 16 4.99 4.16 11.88
CA SER A 16 4.81 3.62 10.53
C SER A 16 5.09 2.13 10.56
N HIS A 17 4.04 1.32 10.45
CA HIS A 17 4.10 -0.13 10.50
C HIS A 17 3.36 -0.78 9.34
N ILE A 18 3.65 -2.07 9.14
CA ILE A 18 3.00 -2.94 8.15
C ILE A 18 2.62 -4.23 8.89
N TYR A 19 1.43 -4.76 8.60
CA TYR A 19 0.95 -6.00 9.21
C TYR A 19 1.58 -7.24 8.54
N CYS A 20 1.99 -8.19 9.38
CA CYS A 20 2.72 -9.41 8.99
C CYS A 20 1.83 -10.68 9.08
N GLY A 21 0.51 -10.53 9.02
CA GLY A 21 -0.42 -11.65 9.22
C GLY A 21 -0.64 -12.01 10.69
N LYS A 22 -1.37 -13.09 10.91
CA LYS A 22 -1.77 -13.61 12.23
C LYS A 22 -1.18 -15.00 12.49
N GLY A 23 -1.19 -15.42 13.76
CA GLY A 23 -0.77 -16.76 14.19
C GLY A 23 0.63 -17.15 13.69
N GLU A 24 0.74 -18.36 13.13
CA GLU A 24 2.01 -18.93 12.65
C GLU A 24 2.66 -18.07 11.55
N ARG A 25 1.86 -17.38 10.73
CA ARG A 25 2.37 -16.43 9.73
C ARG A 25 3.12 -15.28 10.40
N GLY A 26 2.51 -14.66 11.41
CA GLY A 26 3.13 -13.56 12.16
C GLY A 26 4.36 -14.01 12.95
N GLU A 27 4.30 -15.19 13.58
CA GLU A 27 5.44 -15.79 14.30
C GLU A 27 6.63 -16.05 13.35
N TRP A 28 6.35 -16.53 12.14
CA TRP A 28 7.39 -16.69 11.11
C TRP A 28 8.11 -15.38 10.79
N TYR A 29 7.37 -14.26 10.68
CA TYR A 29 8.00 -12.95 10.49
C TYR A 29 8.86 -12.55 11.67
N GLN A 30 8.43 -12.82 12.90
CA GLN A 30 9.24 -12.52 14.09
C GLN A 30 10.61 -13.22 14.04
N GLU A 31 10.66 -14.45 13.53
CA GLU A 31 11.90 -15.21 13.36
C GLU A 31 12.72 -14.79 12.13
N ASN A 32 12.06 -14.31 11.07
CA ASN A 32 12.69 -14.04 9.77
C ASN A 32 12.85 -12.54 9.45
N ILE A 33 12.48 -11.63 10.36
CA ILE A 33 12.45 -10.18 10.08
C ILE A 33 13.81 -9.61 9.68
N GLU A 34 14.90 -10.09 10.28
CA GLU A 34 16.25 -9.62 9.94
C GLU A 34 16.65 -10.04 8.52
N LYS A 35 16.26 -11.25 8.10
CA LYS A 35 16.50 -11.74 6.73
C LYS A 35 15.65 -10.99 5.72
N LEU A 36 14.40 -10.66 6.05
CA LEU A 36 13.58 -9.79 5.21
C LEU A 36 14.22 -8.41 5.07
N ARG A 37 14.70 -7.81 6.17
CA ARG A 37 15.39 -6.50 6.16
C ARG A 37 16.64 -6.52 5.28
N GLU A 38 17.44 -7.57 5.36
CA GLU A 38 18.62 -7.77 4.51
C GLU A 38 18.22 -7.80 3.03
N LYS A 39 17.27 -8.68 2.66
CA LYS A 39 16.76 -8.77 1.28
C LYS A 39 16.21 -7.45 0.75
N MET A 40 15.46 -6.71 1.59
CA MET A 40 14.93 -5.40 1.22
C MET A 40 16.01 -4.35 0.99
N ARG A 41 17.12 -4.40 1.72
CA ARG A 41 18.27 -3.49 1.50
C ARG A 41 19.05 -3.84 0.23
N GLU A 42 19.08 -5.12 -0.14
CA GLU A 42 19.76 -5.62 -1.33
C GLU A 42 18.93 -5.48 -2.62
N ALA A 43 17.62 -5.26 -2.50
CA ALA A 43 16.73 -5.04 -3.63
C ALA A 43 17.09 -3.75 -4.38
N SER A 44 17.87 -3.88 -5.45
CA SER A 44 18.34 -2.77 -6.27
C SER A 44 17.38 -2.34 -7.38
N ASP A 45 16.39 -3.18 -7.68
CA ASP A 45 15.40 -2.95 -8.73
C ASP A 45 14.04 -3.53 -8.35
N ARG A 46 13.04 -3.25 -9.20
CA ARG A 46 11.63 -3.62 -8.96
C ARG A 46 11.37 -5.11 -9.08
N GLU A 47 12.12 -5.83 -9.90
CA GLU A 47 11.97 -7.27 -10.08
C GLU A 47 12.37 -8.00 -8.79
N LYS A 48 13.35 -7.48 -8.04
CA LYS A 48 13.74 -8.01 -6.74
C LYS A 48 12.63 -8.03 -5.70
N TYR A 49 11.65 -7.12 -5.76
CA TYR A 49 10.51 -7.22 -4.85
C TYR A 49 9.63 -8.44 -5.13
N LEU A 50 9.55 -8.89 -6.38
CA LEU A 50 8.84 -10.13 -6.73
C LEU A 50 9.61 -11.36 -6.26
N ASP A 51 10.94 -11.37 -6.38
CA ASP A 51 11.78 -12.45 -5.82
C ASP A 51 11.58 -12.59 -4.30
N ILE A 52 11.49 -11.46 -3.58
CA ILE A 52 11.23 -11.45 -2.13
C ILE A 52 9.82 -11.94 -1.83
N LYS A 53 8.82 -11.50 -2.60
CA LYS A 53 7.44 -11.96 -2.46
C LYS A 53 7.35 -13.48 -2.63
N GLU A 54 7.95 -14.03 -3.70
CA GLU A 54 7.96 -15.47 -3.96
C GLU A 54 8.67 -16.25 -2.84
N TRP A 55 9.76 -15.70 -2.28
CA TRP A 55 10.43 -16.28 -1.12
C TRP A 55 9.49 -16.37 0.09
N ILE A 56 8.74 -15.31 0.40
CA ILE A 56 7.80 -15.32 1.53
C ILE A 56 6.67 -16.32 1.27
N GLU A 57 6.03 -16.27 0.10
CA GLU A 57 4.92 -17.19 -0.24
C GLU A 57 5.33 -18.66 -0.21
N LYS A 58 6.61 -18.96 -0.45
CA LYS A 58 7.13 -20.32 -0.40
C LYS A 58 7.49 -20.79 1.01
N GLU A 59 8.08 -19.91 1.82
CA GLU A 59 8.74 -20.31 3.08
C GLU A 59 7.93 -20.00 4.34
N ALA A 60 7.01 -19.05 4.27
CA ALA A 60 6.14 -18.71 5.39
C ALA A 60 4.87 -19.58 5.38
N PRO A 61 4.33 -19.97 6.56
CA PRO A 61 3.08 -20.73 6.65
C PRO A 61 1.94 -20.03 5.91
N ASP A 62 0.99 -20.80 5.37
CA ASP A 62 -0.21 -20.21 4.75
C ASP A 62 -1.05 -19.46 5.79
N GLU A 63 -1.73 -18.40 5.35
CA GLU A 63 -2.77 -17.77 6.17
C GLU A 63 -3.94 -18.75 6.36
N LYS A 64 -4.57 -18.71 7.54
CA LYS A 64 -5.71 -19.60 7.83
C LYS A 64 -6.95 -19.13 7.08
N GLU A 65 -7.90 -20.04 6.91
CA GLU A 65 -9.23 -19.71 6.39
C GLU A 65 -9.87 -18.58 7.23
N GLY A 66 -10.32 -17.51 6.57
CA GLY A 66 -10.83 -16.30 7.21
C GLY A 66 -9.77 -15.29 7.66
N GLU A 67 -8.48 -15.58 7.45
CA GLU A 67 -7.36 -14.68 7.68
C GLU A 67 -6.67 -14.27 6.38
N GLU A 68 -7.35 -14.36 5.23
CA GLU A 68 -6.78 -14.02 3.93
C GLU A 68 -6.39 -12.54 3.87
N ASN A 69 -5.18 -12.24 3.36
CA ASN A 69 -4.64 -10.89 3.19
C ASN A 69 -4.44 -10.10 4.49
N PHE A 70 -4.29 -10.75 5.65
CA PHE A 70 -3.86 -10.08 6.89
C PHE A 70 -2.34 -9.83 6.90
N ASP A 71 -1.57 -10.59 6.13
CA ASP A 71 -0.18 -10.33 5.76
C ASP A 71 -0.13 -9.36 4.59
N HIS A 72 0.25 -8.12 4.87
CA HIS A 72 0.28 -7.06 3.86
C HIS A 72 1.57 -7.07 3.05
N ILE A 73 2.61 -7.78 3.51
CA ILE A 73 3.94 -7.70 2.92
C ILE A 73 3.95 -8.20 1.45
N PRO A 74 3.34 -9.36 1.09
CA PRO A 74 3.34 -9.82 -0.30
C PRO A 74 2.68 -8.85 -1.28
N ASN A 75 1.54 -8.27 -0.93
CA ASN A 75 0.85 -7.32 -1.79
C ASN A 75 1.58 -5.96 -1.86
N LEU A 76 2.21 -5.50 -0.78
CA LEU A 76 3.05 -4.30 -0.81
C LEU A 76 4.31 -4.51 -1.67
N LEU A 77 4.94 -5.68 -1.63
CA LEU A 77 6.06 -6.01 -2.52
C LEU A 77 5.64 -6.00 -3.99
N LYS A 78 4.47 -6.56 -4.31
CA LYS A 78 3.86 -6.47 -5.65
C LYS A 78 3.52 -5.01 -6.03
N GLN A 79 3.21 -4.15 -5.06
CA GLN A 79 3.00 -2.73 -5.32
C GLN A 79 4.32 -2.02 -5.63
N LEU A 80 5.38 -2.28 -4.85
CA LEU A 80 6.72 -1.73 -5.06
C LEU A 80 7.35 -2.16 -6.38
N SER A 81 6.97 -3.32 -6.91
CA SER A 81 7.44 -3.79 -8.21
C SER A 81 6.82 -3.06 -9.41
N ARG A 82 5.79 -2.21 -9.20
CA ARG A 82 5.11 -1.47 -10.28
C ARG A 82 5.85 -0.19 -10.61
N GLU A 83 5.86 0.19 -11.89
CA GLU A 83 6.37 1.49 -12.31
C GLU A 83 5.36 2.59 -11.97
N PRO A 84 5.70 3.65 -11.23
CA PRO A 84 4.79 4.75 -11.01
C PRO A 84 4.29 5.36 -12.32
N ARG A 85 2.99 5.66 -12.38
CA ARG A 85 2.36 6.36 -13.50
C ARG A 85 2.13 7.82 -13.15
N GLU A 86 1.80 8.61 -14.17
CA GLU A 86 1.46 10.02 -14.00
C GLU A 86 0.31 10.20 -13.01
N ARG A 87 0.37 11.29 -12.23
CA ARG A 87 -0.66 11.61 -11.25
C ARG A 87 -1.93 12.07 -11.99
N PRO A 88 -3.13 11.71 -11.49
CA PRO A 88 -4.37 12.24 -12.03
C PRO A 88 -4.52 13.73 -11.69
N GLN A 89 -5.51 14.38 -12.30
CA GLN A 89 -5.95 15.72 -11.93
C GLN A 89 -7.35 15.66 -11.33
N MET A 90 -7.56 16.39 -10.23
CA MET A 90 -8.87 16.53 -9.59
C MET A 90 -9.47 17.90 -9.95
N HIS A 91 -10.66 17.90 -10.56
CA HIS A 91 -11.41 19.11 -10.85
C HIS A 91 -12.58 19.25 -9.87
N LEU A 92 -12.76 20.45 -9.34
CA LEU A 92 -13.82 20.79 -8.37
C LEU A 92 -14.54 22.07 -8.81
N PRO A 93 -15.87 22.16 -8.61
CA PRO A 93 -16.62 23.38 -8.88
C PRO A 93 -16.41 24.43 -7.77
N GLU A 94 -16.73 25.68 -8.08
CA GLU A 94 -16.82 26.75 -7.10
C GLU A 94 -18.11 26.61 -6.26
N LYS A 95 -18.05 25.77 -5.23
CA LYS A 95 -19.11 25.60 -4.23
C LYS A 95 -18.59 25.79 -2.81
N SER A 96 -19.49 26.07 -1.87
CA SER A 96 -19.11 26.00 -0.45
C SER A 96 -18.85 24.54 -0.04
N ILE A 97 -18.01 24.32 0.97
CA ILE A 97 -17.66 22.96 1.42
C ILE A 97 -18.89 22.16 1.85
N ASP A 98 -19.90 22.83 2.40
CA ASP A 98 -21.15 22.23 2.87
C ASP A 98 -22.12 21.85 1.73
N GLU A 99 -21.90 22.38 0.53
CA GLU A 99 -22.71 22.13 -0.67
C GLU A 99 -22.06 21.15 -1.65
N LEU A 100 -20.83 20.70 -1.36
CA LEU A 100 -20.14 19.72 -2.19
C LEU A 100 -20.81 18.35 -2.08
N GLU A 101 -21.10 17.74 -3.21
CA GLU A 101 -21.61 16.38 -3.33
C GLU A 101 -20.60 15.48 -4.04
N TYR A 102 -20.74 14.15 -3.91
CA TYR A 102 -19.87 13.18 -4.61
C TYR A 102 -19.71 13.46 -6.11
N LYS A 103 -20.78 13.85 -6.80
CA LYS A 103 -20.80 14.13 -8.24
C LYS A 103 -19.96 15.35 -8.66
N ASP A 104 -19.57 16.19 -7.71
CA ASP A 104 -18.78 17.39 -7.95
C ASP A 104 -17.28 17.10 -8.10
N PHE A 105 -16.83 15.91 -7.67
CA PHE A 105 -15.44 15.49 -7.75
C PHE A 105 -15.21 14.78 -9.08
N GLN A 106 -14.41 15.38 -9.95
CA GLN A 106 -14.06 14.78 -11.24
C GLN A 106 -12.56 14.46 -11.27
N LEU A 107 -12.26 13.18 -11.35
CA LEU A 107 -10.89 12.70 -11.43
C LEU A 107 -10.54 12.37 -12.89
N GLU A 108 -9.66 13.16 -13.48
CA GLU A 108 -9.21 13.01 -14.86
C GLU A 108 -7.85 12.29 -14.91
N ALA A 109 -7.64 11.49 -15.96
CA ALA A 109 -6.40 10.75 -16.21
C ALA A 109 -5.99 9.81 -15.07
N TYR A 110 -6.96 9.27 -14.33
CA TYR A 110 -6.69 8.22 -13.34
C TYR A 110 -6.48 6.87 -14.02
N ASP A 111 -5.21 6.51 -14.24
CA ASP A 111 -4.80 5.24 -14.82
C ASP A 111 -4.03 4.38 -13.80
N PRO A 112 -4.70 3.81 -12.79
CA PRO A 112 -4.05 2.97 -11.79
C PRO A 112 -3.74 1.57 -12.35
N TYR A 113 -2.80 0.89 -11.70
CA TYR A 113 -2.71 -0.57 -11.82
C TYR A 113 -3.93 -1.25 -11.19
N GLY A 114 -4.15 -2.52 -11.53
CA GLY A 114 -5.19 -3.33 -10.88
C GLY A 114 -5.05 -3.34 -9.36
N GLY A 115 -6.22 -3.34 -8.68
CA GLY A 115 -6.32 -3.32 -7.23
C GLY A 115 -5.53 -4.44 -6.54
N LEU A 116 -5.19 -4.19 -5.29
CA LEU A 116 -4.59 -5.16 -4.37
C LEU A 116 -5.47 -5.19 -3.11
N GLU A 117 -5.69 -6.38 -2.58
CA GLU A 117 -6.55 -6.58 -1.41
C GLU A 117 -5.71 -6.63 -0.14
N PHE A 118 -6.22 -6.00 0.91
CA PHE A 118 -5.61 -5.96 2.23
C PHE A 118 -6.73 -6.09 3.25
N SER A 119 -6.66 -7.09 4.11
CA SER A 119 -7.60 -7.24 5.21
C SER A 119 -7.23 -6.31 6.35
N VAL A 120 -8.24 -5.75 7.02
CA VAL A 120 -8.04 -4.87 8.17
C VAL A 120 -7.76 -5.72 9.39
N ALA A 121 -6.63 -5.47 10.04
CA ALA A 121 -6.36 -6.05 11.35
C ALA A 121 -7.19 -5.32 12.41
N GLU A 122 -8.22 -5.98 12.92
CA GLU A 122 -8.96 -5.57 14.13
C GLU A 122 -8.23 -5.97 15.41
#